data_AF-A0A4P9Y7U4-F1
#
_entry.id   AF-A0A4P9Y7U4-F1
#
_cell.length_a   1.000
_cell.length_b   1.000
_cell.length_c   1.000
_cell.angle_alpha   90.00
_cell.angle_beta   90.00
_cell.angle_gamma   90.00
#
_symmetry.space_group_name_H-M   'P 1'
#
loop_
_entity.id
_entity.type
_entity.pdbx_description
1 polymer ?
#
loop_
_entity_poly.entity_id
_entity_poly.type
_entity_poly.pdbx_seq_one_letter_code
_entity_poly.pdbx_strand_id
1 'polypeptide(L)'
;VFDAGSTATRATLASIQLPITGEEGGEEDQECLVISFRGSVRLLNWANNLMLKQVVTQIPGASPRVRVHAGFWRSWRSVRSDILVALDRALSTRPPNTPILVCGHSLGGALAQLCAADLKSTLGGAEGPIDIRVWTVGQPRVGNRRWSEHYASLDLPTTRIVHSKDLFP
;
A
#
# COMPACT_ATOMS: atom_id res chain seq x y z
N VAL A 1 -14.01 -2.66 7.51
CA VAL A 1 -13.98 -1.52 6.56
C VAL A 1 -13.61 -0.28 7.37
N PHE A 2 -12.55 0.42 6.98
CA PHE A 2 -12.09 1.68 7.57
C PHE A 2 -12.64 2.84 6.73
N ASP A 3 -13.29 3.81 7.36
CA ASP A 3 -13.89 4.98 6.70
C ASP A 3 -13.46 6.24 7.45
N ALA A 4 -12.61 7.06 6.82
CA ALA A 4 -12.09 8.29 7.42
C ALA A 4 -13.00 9.46 7.03
N GLY A 5 -13.86 9.88 7.97
CA GLY A 5 -14.73 11.04 7.82
C GLY A 5 -14.01 12.26 7.21
N SER A 6 -14.65 12.85 6.19
CA SER A 6 -14.23 13.97 5.32
C SER A 6 -13.44 13.63 4.04
N THR A 7 -12.84 12.45 3.92
CA THR A 7 -12.21 11.99 2.67
C THR A 7 -12.71 10.58 2.38
N ALA A 8 -13.41 10.37 1.27
CA ALA A 8 -14.03 9.08 0.89
C ALA A 8 -13.01 7.94 0.58
N THR A 9 -11.90 7.87 1.31
CA THR A 9 -10.92 6.79 1.28
C THR A 9 -11.49 5.62 2.07
N ARG A 10 -11.68 4.49 1.39
CA ARG A 10 -12.09 3.24 2.03
C ARG A 10 -10.97 2.21 1.90
N ALA A 11 -10.60 1.65 3.05
CA ALA A 11 -9.70 0.52 3.13
C ALA A 11 -10.40 -0.65 3.84
N THR A 12 -10.02 -1.87 3.52
CA THR A 12 -10.53 -3.07 4.21
C THR A 12 -9.37 -3.97 4.56
N LEU A 13 -9.34 -4.40 5.82
CA LEU A 13 -8.50 -5.50 6.28
C LEU A 13 -9.34 -6.78 6.31
N ALA A 14 -8.84 -7.84 5.71
CA ALA A 14 -9.43 -9.18 5.72
C ALA A 14 -8.32 -10.23 5.86
N SER A 15 -8.66 -11.46 6.22
CA SER A 15 -7.75 -12.60 6.05
C SER A 15 -8.26 -13.50 4.92
N ILE A 16 -7.35 -14.05 4.14
CA ILE A 16 -7.62 -15.08 3.12
C ILE A 16 -6.56 -16.16 3.22
N GLN A 17 -6.87 -17.38 2.78
CA GLN A 17 -5.85 -18.39 2.51
C GLN A 17 -5.31 -18.13 1.11
N LEU A 18 -3.99 -17.94 1.00
CA LEU A 18 -3.33 -17.86 -0.29
C LEU A 18 -2.43 -19.07 -0.47
N PRO A 19 -2.50 -19.77 -1.62
CA PRO A 19 -1.45 -20.70 -1.99
C PRO A 19 -0.20 -19.85 -2.22
N ILE A 20 0.77 -20.00 -1.34
CA ILE A 20 2.09 -19.45 -1.56
C ILE A 20 3.03 -20.60 -1.87
N THR A 21 3.78 -20.47 -2.95
CA THR A 21 4.85 -21.41 -3.28
C THR A 21 5.89 -21.37 -2.17
N GLY A 22 6.04 -22.48 -1.46
CA GLY A 22 7.12 -22.69 -0.50
C GLY A 22 8.47 -22.84 -1.20
N GLU A 23 9.56 -22.74 -0.43
CA GLU A 23 10.93 -22.86 -0.96
C GLU A 23 11.19 -24.21 -1.64
N GLU A 24 10.44 -25.26 -1.28
CA GLU A 24 10.52 -26.61 -1.89
C GLU A 24 9.57 -26.82 -3.07
N GLY A 25 8.85 -25.79 -3.53
CA GLY A 25 7.95 -25.87 -4.69
C GLY A 25 6.57 -26.49 -4.43
N GLY A 26 6.23 -26.76 -3.16
CA GLY A 26 4.86 -27.09 -2.74
C GLY A 26 3.98 -25.83 -2.65
N GLU A 27 2.74 -25.92 -3.11
CA GLU A 27 1.71 -24.92 -2.80
C GLU A 27 1.16 -25.23 -1.40
N GLU A 28 1.54 -24.43 -0.41
CA GLU A 28 0.92 -24.46 0.91
C GLU A 28 -0.04 -23.29 1.05
N ASP A 29 -1.25 -23.58 1.50
CA ASP A 29 -2.21 -22.56 1.90
C ASP A 29 -1.73 -21.93 3.21
N GLN A 30 -1.23 -20.71 3.12
CA GLN A 30 -0.90 -19.90 4.29
C GLN A 30 -1.91 -18.77 4.46
N GLU A 31 -2.27 -18.52 5.72
CA GLU A 31 -3.13 -17.39 6.05
C GLU A 31 -2.39 -16.09 5.75
N CYS A 32 -3.00 -15.24 4.93
CA CYS A 32 -2.48 -13.94 4.55
C CYS A 32 -3.45 -12.84 4.97
N LEU A 33 -2.91 -11.78 5.57
CA LEU A 33 -3.67 -10.56 5.84
C LEU A 33 -3.70 -9.68 4.61
N VAL A 34 -4.89 -9.27 4.18
CA VAL A 34 -5.08 -8.44 2.99
C VAL A 34 -5.57 -7.06 3.38
N ILE A 35 -4.81 -6.04 2.98
CA ILE A 35 -5.22 -4.63 3.04
C ILE A 35 -5.59 -4.20 1.63
N SER A 36 -6.87 -3.96 1.38
CA SER A 36 -7.36 -3.50 0.08
C SER A 36 -7.78 -2.04 0.12
N PHE A 37 -7.36 -1.26 -0.87
CA PHE A 37 -7.78 0.12 -1.06
C PHE A 37 -8.69 0.26 -2.26
N ARG A 38 -9.84 0.90 -2.05
CA ARG A 38 -10.77 1.19 -3.15
C ARG A 38 -10.27 2.37 -3.99
N GLY A 39 -10.35 2.24 -5.32
CA GLY A 39 -10.16 3.36 -6.24
C GLY A 39 -11.32 4.36 -6.22
N SER A 40 -11.17 5.49 -6.91
CA SER A 40 -12.22 6.51 -7.01
C SER A 40 -13.38 6.06 -7.89
N VAL A 41 -14.62 6.36 -7.47
CA VAL A 41 -15.84 6.13 -8.27
C VAL A 41 -15.95 7.02 -9.52
N ARG A 42 -15.14 8.09 -9.61
CA ARG A 42 -15.10 9.01 -10.76
C ARG A 42 -13.65 9.30 -11.15
N LEU A 43 -13.02 8.32 -11.78
CA LEU A 43 -11.60 8.31 -12.14
C LEU A 43 -11.15 9.54 -12.95
N LEU A 44 -11.92 9.97 -13.94
CA LEU A 44 -11.61 11.16 -14.76
C LEU A 44 -11.63 12.46 -13.95
N ASN A 45 -12.64 12.64 -13.09
CA ASN A 45 -12.72 13.83 -12.23
C ASN A 45 -11.59 13.84 -11.21
N TRP A 46 -11.23 12.68 -10.67
CA TRP A 46 -10.07 12.56 -9.80
C TRP A 46 -8.78 12.89 -10.54
N ALA A 47 -8.60 12.40 -11.78
CA ALA A 47 -7.40 12.66 -12.58
C ALA A 47 -7.23 14.16 -12.88
N ASN A 48 -8.34 14.86 -13.16
CA ASN A 48 -8.34 16.31 -13.36
C ASN A 48 -8.14 17.09 -12.06
N ASN A 49 -8.60 16.56 -10.92
CA ASN A 49 -8.50 17.17 -9.60
C ASN A 49 -7.25 16.72 -8.82
N LEU A 50 -6.34 15.97 -9.46
CA LEU A 50 -4.99 15.71 -8.98
C LEU A 50 -4.29 17.05 -8.84
N MET A 51 -4.34 17.62 -7.64
CA MET A 51 -3.48 18.74 -7.28
C MET A 51 -2.04 18.27 -7.51
N LEU A 52 -1.42 18.69 -8.63
CA LEU A 52 -0.04 18.38 -9.05
C LEU A 52 1.02 18.72 -7.99
N LYS A 53 0.61 19.33 -6.88
CA LYS A 53 1.42 19.59 -5.70
C LYS A 53 1.91 18.29 -5.08
N GLN A 54 3.22 18.16 -5.01
CA GLN A 54 3.89 17.11 -4.24
C GLN A 54 4.24 17.62 -2.85
N VAL A 55 4.19 16.74 -1.86
CA VAL A 55 4.57 17.01 -0.47
C VAL A 55 5.70 16.08 -0.05
N VAL A 56 6.52 16.52 0.89
CA VAL A 56 7.52 15.65 1.50
C VAL A 56 6.80 14.55 2.27
N THR A 57 7.17 13.30 2.02
CA THR A 57 6.61 12.16 2.77
C THR A 57 7.12 12.19 4.22
N GLN A 58 6.31 11.68 5.15
CA GLN A 58 6.71 11.50 6.56
C GLN A 58 6.91 10.01 6.89
N ILE A 59 7.10 9.17 5.86
CA ILE A 59 7.50 7.77 6.04
C ILE A 59 8.85 7.74 6.77
N PRO A 60 8.98 6.97 7.88
CA PRO A 60 10.24 6.85 8.60
C PRO A 60 11.40 6.44 7.68
N GLY A 61 12.58 7.03 7.88
CA GLY A 61 13.76 6.74 7.07
C GLY A 61 13.79 7.35 5.66
N ALA A 62 12.71 7.99 5.19
CA ALA A 62 12.71 8.67 3.91
C ALA A 62 13.49 10.00 3.95
N SER A 63 14.30 10.25 2.92
CA SER A 63 15.01 11.54 2.76
C SER A 63 14.01 12.71 2.57
N PRO A 64 14.32 13.94 3.03
CA PRO A 64 13.48 15.13 2.77
C PRO A 64 13.25 15.46 1.28
N ARG A 65 14.04 14.85 0.38
CA ARG A 65 13.88 14.98 -1.07
C ARG A 65 12.81 14.05 -1.65
N VAL A 66 12.35 13.08 -0.87
CA VAL A 66 11.29 12.14 -1.26
C VAL A 66 9.95 12.87 -1.20
N ARG A 67 9.32 13.01 -2.37
CA ARG A 67 8.03 13.69 -2.47
C ARG A 67 6.99 12.81 -3.14
N VAL A 68 5.78 12.84 -2.58
CA VAL A 68 4.61 12.07 -3.03
C VAL A 68 3.47 13.03 -3.36
N HIS A 69 2.53 12.59 -4.20
CA HIS A 69 1.36 13.39 -4.55
C HIS A 69 0.54 13.75 -3.30
N ALA A 70 0.24 15.03 -3.09
CA ALA A 70 -0.39 15.53 -1.87
C ALA A 70 -1.74 14.87 -1.58
N GLY A 71 -2.55 14.64 -2.62
CA GLY A 71 -3.84 13.98 -2.49
C GLY A 71 -3.71 12.53 -2.00
N PHE A 72 -2.72 11.79 -2.49
CA PHE A 72 -2.53 10.38 -2.10
C PHE A 72 -2.02 10.30 -0.68
N TRP A 73 -1.07 11.19 -0.35
CA TRP A 73 -0.54 11.29 0.99
C TRP A 73 -1.63 11.64 2.02
N ARG A 74 -2.49 12.61 1.70
CA ARG A 74 -3.63 12.96 2.57
C ARG A 74 -4.60 11.79 2.74
N SER A 75 -4.96 11.11 1.66
CA SER A 75 -5.85 9.94 1.70
C SER A 75 -5.26 8.77 2.49
N TRP A 76 -3.97 8.48 2.34
CA TRP A 76 -3.30 7.45 3.15
C TRP A 76 -3.31 7.84 4.63
N ARG A 77 -2.88 9.07 4.94
CA ARG A 77 -2.81 9.54 6.33
C ARG A 77 -4.14 9.53 7.06
N SER A 78 -5.27 9.73 6.35
CA SER A 78 -6.58 9.73 7.00
C SER A 78 -7.03 8.35 7.49
N VAL A 79 -6.52 7.27 6.91
CA VAL A 79 -6.84 5.88 7.32
C VAL A 79 -5.68 5.14 7.99
N ARG A 80 -4.47 5.75 8.01
CA ARG A 80 -3.24 5.14 8.54
C ARG A 80 -3.39 4.60 9.96
N SER A 81 -3.93 5.41 10.87
CA SER A 81 -4.04 5.05 12.28
C SER A 81 -4.93 3.83 12.48
N ASP A 82 -6.09 3.81 11.83
CA ASP A 82 -7.05 2.72 11.93
C ASP A 82 -6.49 1.41 11.39
N ILE A 83 -5.72 1.49 10.30
CA ILE A 83 -5.05 0.33 9.71
C ILE A 83 -3.96 -0.21 10.63
N LEU A 84 -3.12 0.64 11.22
CA LEU A 84 -2.08 0.19 12.16
C LEU A 84 -2.67 -0.49 13.39
N VAL A 85 -3.72 0.08 13.99
CA VAL A 85 -4.43 -0.53 15.13
C VAL A 85 -5.06 -1.87 14.75
N ALA A 86 -5.65 -1.96 13.55
CA ALA A 86 -6.26 -3.21 13.10
C ALA A 86 -5.22 -4.29 12.76
N LEU A 87 -4.08 -3.91 12.19
CA LEU A 87 -2.97 -4.82 11.92
C LEU A 87 -2.38 -5.36 13.21
N ASP A 88 -2.10 -4.50 14.19
CA ASP A 88 -1.60 -4.89 15.51
C ASP A 88 -2.53 -5.93 16.18
N ARG A 89 -3.85 -5.67 16.18
CA ARG A 89 -4.85 -6.63 16.67
C ARG A 89 -4.87 -7.93 15.87
N ALA A 90 -4.73 -7.86 14.56
CA ALA A 90 -4.78 -9.05 13.70
C ALA A 90 -3.52 -9.91 13.80
N LEU A 91 -2.35 -9.29 13.95
CA LEU A 91 -1.05 -9.96 14.07
C LEU A 91 -0.85 -10.57 15.46
N SER A 92 -1.35 -9.93 16.52
CA SER A 92 -1.25 -10.45 17.90
C SER A 92 -1.97 -11.78 18.13
N THR A 93 -2.89 -12.18 17.25
CA THR A 93 -3.61 -13.46 17.32
C THR A 93 -3.16 -14.47 16.26
N ARG A 94 -2.05 -14.22 15.56
CA ARG A 94 -1.60 -15.01 14.40
C ARG A 94 -0.15 -15.45 14.54
N PRO A 95 0.30 -16.45 13.76
CA PRO A 95 1.70 -16.86 13.77
C PRO A 95 2.65 -15.70 13.49
N PRO A 96 3.84 -15.69 14.11
CA PRO A 96 4.91 -14.78 13.73
C PRO A 96 5.17 -14.89 12.21
N ASN A 97 5.47 -13.76 11.57
CA ASN A 97 5.73 -13.66 10.13
C ASN A 97 4.51 -13.94 9.22
N THR A 98 3.28 -13.82 9.72
CA THR A 98 2.08 -13.86 8.86
C THR A 98 2.22 -12.84 7.71
N PRO A 99 2.12 -13.26 6.44
CA PRO A 99 2.32 -12.37 5.30
C PRO A 99 1.19 -11.35 5.15
N ILE A 100 1.55 -10.15 4.69
CA ILE A 100 0.61 -9.04 4.45
C ILE A 100 0.58 -8.72 2.96
N LEU A 101 -0.56 -8.89 2.31
CA LEU A 101 -0.82 -8.44 0.95
C LEU A 101 -1.50 -7.07 0.98
N VAL A 102 -0.87 -6.07 0.37
CA VAL A 102 -1.45 -4.74 0.17
C VAL A 102 -1.87 -4.59 -1.28
N CYS A 103 -3.14 -4.30 -1.54
CA CYS A 103 -3.63 -4.25 -2.91
C CYS A 103 -4.59 -3.09 -3.21
N GLY A 104 -4.70 -2.76 -4.49
CA GLY A 104 -5.65 -1.74 -4.93
C GLY A 104 -5.66 -1.46 -6.43
N HIS A 105 -6.79 -0.94 -6.91
CA HIS A 105 -6.98 -0.52 -8.30
C HIS A 105 -6.97 1.02 -8.42
N SER A 106 -6.32 1.52 -9.47
CA SER A 106 -6.19 2.94 -9.79
C SER A 106 -5.66 3.77 -8.62
N LEU A 107 -6.40 4.77 -8.11
CA LEU A 107 -6.04 5.51 -6.88
C LEU A 107 -5.72 4.54 -5.73
N GLY A 108 -6.48 3.45 -5.60
CA GLY A 108 -6.25 2.45 -4.57
C GLY A 108 -4.87 1.81 -4.68
N GLY A 109 -4.34 1.65 -5.90
CA GLY A 109 -2.98 1.15 -6.10
C GLY A 109 -1.90 2.14 -5.62
N ALA A 110 -2.11 3.44 -5.80
CA ALA A 110 -1.22 4.45 -5.22
C ALA A 110 -1.23 4.43 -3.68
N LEU A 111 -2.41 4.25 -3.08
CA LEU A 111 -2.54 4.12 -1.62
C LEU A 111 -1.92 2.82 -1.11
N ALA A 112 -2.07 1.72 -1.85
CA ALA A 112 -1.42 0.45 -1.54
C ALA A 112 0.11 0.58 -1.52
N GLN A 113 0.69 1.27 -2.50
CA GLN A 113 2.14 1.52 -2.55
C GLN A 113 2.62 2.35 -1.33
N LEU A 114 1.90 3.43 -0.99
CA LEU A 114 2.21 4.27 0.16
C LEU A 114 2.09 3.50 1.48
N CYS A 115 1.02 2.72 1.63
CA CYS A 115 0.76 1.89 2.81
C CYS A 115 1.89 0.88 3.02
N ALA A 116 2.24 0.11 2.00
CA ALA A 116 3.30 -0.90 2.10
C ALA A 116 4.66 -0.29 2.48
N ALA A 117 5.01 0.86 1.89
CA ALA A 117 6.26 1.54 2.20
C ALA A 117 6.32 2.04 3.66
N ASP A 118 5.22 2.60 4.16
CA ASP A 118 5.08 3.08 5.52
C ASP A 118 5.10 1.92 6.53
N LEU A 119 4.40 0.82 6.24
CA LEU A 119 4.42 -0.39 7.07
C LEU A 119 5.82 -1.01 7.15
N LYS A 120 6.50 -1.19 6.00
CA LYS A 120 7.88 -1.72 5.97
C LYS A 120 8.83 -0.89 6.82
N SER A 121 8.70 0.44 6.75
CA SER A 121 9.57 1.38 7.48
C SER A 121 9.20 1.51 8.97
N THR A 122 7.92 1.36 9.32
CA THR A 122 7.43 1.48 10.70
C THR A 122 7.65 0.19 11.49
N LEU A 123 7.42 -0.97 10.87
CA LEU A 123 7.39 -2.26 11.57
C LEU A 123 8.66 -3.09 11.33
N GLY A 124 9.33 -2.95 10.18
CA GLY A 124 10.46 -3.80 9.77
C GLY A 124 11.75 -3.66 10.59
N GLY A 125 11.80 -2.75 11.57
CA GLY A 125 12.94 -2.58 12.48
C GLY A 125 12.72 -3.06 13.91
N ALA A 126 11.47 -3.21 14.36
CA ALA A 126 11.14 -3.50 15.76
C ALA A 126 10.76 -4.97 16.01
N GLU A 127 10.15 -5.66 15.03
CA GLU A 127 9.57 -7.00 15.22
C GLU A 127 10.16 -8.08 14.29
N GLY A 128 11.23 -7.76 13.56
CA GLY A 128 11.85 -8.67 12.59
C GLY A 128 11.34 -8.47 11.15
N PRO A 129 11.76 -9.33 10.20
CA PRO A 129 11.42 -9.19 8.80
C PRO A 129 9.93 -9.51 8.58
N ILE A 130 9.16 -8.51 8.15
CA ILE A 130 7.76 -8.67 7.76
C ILE A 130 7.67 -8.88 6.25
N ASP A 131 7.00 -9.96 5.84
CA ASP A 131 6.64 -10.23 4.44
C ASP A 131 5.47 -9.34 4.05
N ILE A 132 5.75 -8.29 3.28
CA ILE A 132 4.76 -7.36 2.74
C ILE A 132 4.83 -7.44 1.22
N ARG A 133 3.74 -7.87 0.59
CA ARG A 133 3.58 -7.98 -0.87
C ARG A 133 2.62 -6.92 -1.38
N VAL A 134 2.84 -6.42 -2.59
CA VAL A 134 2.05 -5.29 -3.14
C VAL A 134 1.49 -5.62 -4.51
N TRP A 135 0.16 -5.65 -4.65
CA TRP A 135 -0.51 -5.92 -5.92
C TRP A 135 -1.36 -4.74 -6.37
N THR A 136 -1.05 -4.20 -7.54
CA THR A 136 -1.73 -3.00 -8.04
C THR A 136 -2.20 -3.17 -9.47
N VAL A 137 -3.34 -2.57 -9.79
CA VAL A 137 -3.90 -2.55 -11.15
C VAL A 137 -4.15 -1.10 -11.56
N GLY A 138 -3.59 -0.66 -12.69
CA GLY A 138 -3.77 0.69 -13.21
C GLY A 138 -3.33 1.80 -12.26
N GLN A 139 -2.35 1.51 -11.37
CA GLN A 139 -1.88 2.52 -10.41
C GLN A 139 -1.24 3.71 -11.16
N PRO A 140 -1.49 4.96 -10.73
CA PRO A 140 -0.84 6.14 -11.27
C PRO A 140 0.57 6.30 -10.70
N ARG A 141 1.38 7.21 -11.26
CA ARG A 141 2.62 7.65 -10.62
C ARG A 141 2.36 8.29 -9.25
N VAL A 142 2.99 7.75 -8.20
CA VAL A 142 2.77 8.16 -6.80
C VAL A 142 3.60 9.37 -6.36
N GLY A 143 4.81 9.52 -6.89
CA GLY A 143 5.75 10.54 -6.42
C GLY A 143 6.84 10.92 -7.43
N ASN A 144 7.83 11.67 -6.95
CA ASN A 144 8.98 12.07 -7.75
C ASN A 144 10.00 10.92 -7.93
N ARG A 145 11.08 11.17 -8.67
CA ARG A 145 12.15 10.19 -8.85
C ARG A 145 12.72 9.66 -7.53
N ARG A 146 12.86 10.53 -6.52
CA ARG A 146 13.36 10.14 -5.19
C ARG A 146 12.40 9.23 -4.45
N TRP A 147 11.10 9.36 -4.66
CA TRP A 147 10.11 8.38 -4.22
C TRP A 147 10.32 7.02 -4.89
N SER A 148 10.50 6.98 -6.22
CA SER A 148 10.75 5.72 -6.92
C SER A 148 12.03 5.02 -6.43
N GLU A 149 13.11 5.77 -6.22
CA GLU A 149 14.38 5.25 -5.70
C GLU A 149 14.22 4.74 -4.25
N HIS A 150 13.54 5.51 -3.39
CA HIS A 150 13.26 5.10 -2.02
C HIS A 150 12.39 3.84 -1.97
N TYR A 151 11.30 3.79 -2.73
CA TYR A 151 10.42 2.62 -2.77
C TYR A 151 11.16 1.37 -3.24
N ALA A 152 11.99 1.47 -4.28
CA ALA A 152 12.81 0.36 -4.76
C ALA A 152 13.80 -0.13 -3.67
N SER A 153 14.35 0.76 -2.85
CA SER A 153 15.26 0.39 -1.76
C SER A 153 14.61 -0.37 -0.60
N LEU A 154 13.26 -0.38 -0.52
CA LEU A 154 12.53 -1.13 0.50
C LEU A 154 12.42 -2.64 0.19
N ASP A 155 12.79 -3.04 -1.03
CA ASP A 155 12.80 -4.42 -1.51
C ASP A 155 11.47 -5.15 -1.26
N LEU A 156 10.37 -4.48 -1.61
CA LEU A 156 9.01 -5.00 -1.48
C LEU A 156 8.62 -5.79 -2.73
N PRO A 157 8.25 -7.09 -2.64
CA PRO A 157 7.68 -7.84 -3.75
C PRO A 157 6.43 -7.14 -4.31
N THR A 158 6.58 -6.53 -5.50
CA THR A 158 5.55 -5.65 -6.07
C THR A 158 5.15 -6.08 -7.47
N THR A 159 3.88 -6.45 -7.63
CA THR A 159 3.27 -6.74 -8.94
C THR A 159 2.43 -5.55 -9.37
N ARG A 160 2.81 -4.96 -10.50
CA ARG A 160 2.10 -3.84 -11.13
C ARG A 160 1.49 -4.27 -12.45
N ILE A 161 0.16 -4.38 -12.47
CA ILE A 161 -0.61 -4.70 -13.67
C ILE A 161 -1.04 -3.40 -14.33
N VAL A 162 -0.66 -3.21 -15.59
CA VAL A 162 -1.00 -2.02 -16.39
C VAL A 162 -1.69 -2.50 -17.67
N HIS A 163 -2.82 -1.88 -18.03
CA HIS A 163 -3.48 -2.14 -19.31
C HIS A 163 -2.95 -1.17 -20.39
N SER A 164 -2.77 -1.63 -21.63
CA SER A 164 -2.12 -0.87 -22.70
C SER A 164 -2.84 0.43 -23.12
N LYS A 165 -4.13 0.56 -22.79
CA LYS A 165 -4.93 1.78 -23.00
C LYS A 165 -5.13 2.62 -21.74
N ASP A 166 -4.46 2.26 -20.65
CA ASP A 166 -4.55 3.03 -19.42
C ASP A 166 -3.85 4.38 -19.62
N LEU A 167 -4.58 5.46 -19.41
CA LEU A 167 -4.09 6.82 -19.60
C LEU A 167 -2.99 7.19 -18.60
N PHE A 168 -2.87 6.44 -17.48
CA PHE A 168 -2.02 6.82 -16.36
C PHE A 168 -1.31 5.63 -15.67
N PRO A 169 -0.25 5.05 -16.27
CA PRO A 169 0.77 4.30 -15.55
C PRO A 169 1.88 5.20 -14.95
#